data_AF-A0A1J3JXF8-F1
#
_entry.id   AF-A0A1J3JXF8-F1
#
_cell.length_a   1.000
_cell.length_b   1.000
_cell.length_c   1.000
_cell.angle_alpha   90.00
_cell.angle_beta   90.00
_cell.angle_gamma   90.00
#
_symmetry.space_group_name_H-M   'P 1'
#
loop_
_entity.id
_entity.type
_entity.pdbx_description
1 polymer ?
#
loop_
_entity_poly.entity_id
_entity_poly.type
_entity_poly.pdbx_seq_one_letter_code
_entity_poly.pdbx_strand_id
1 'polypeptide(L)' 'SPFWKLLYERSKEQGDMLSARNYASKAIEADPNDIPLKYEYADLCINAGKYKEAGETFEQIFRLCPERTEARTEALKWG' A
#
# COMPACT_ATOMS: atom_id res chain seq x y z
N SER A 1 13.79 -1.21 5.31
CA SER A 1 14.86 -2.25 5.20
C SER A 1 14.63 -3.11 3.96
N PRO A 2 15.61 -3.23 3.05
CA PRO A 2 15.44 -3.90 1.74
C PRO A 2 15.17 -5.41 1.86
N PHE A 3 15.45 -6.04 3.00
CA PHE A 3 15.23 -7.47 3.23
C PHE A 3 13.76 -7.89 3.11
N TRP A 4 12.84 -7.18 3.76
CA TRP A 4 11.42 -7.52 3.72
C TRP A 4 10.82 -7.30 2.33
N LYS A 5 11.30 -6.29 1.61
CA LYS A 5 10.90 -6.03 0.22
C LYS A 5 11.35 -7.15 -0.72
N LEU A 6 12.55 -7.69 -0.54
CA LEU A 6 13.03 -8.84 -1.32
C LEU A 6 12.17 -10.10 -1.08
N LEU A 7 11.85 -10.39 0.20
CA LEU A 7 10.98 -11.53 0.53
C LEU A 7 9.57 -11.35 -0.02
N TYR A 8 9.05 -10.12 0.02
CA TYR A 8 7.80 -9.75 -0.59
C TYR A 8 7.76 -10.07 -2.09
N GLU A 9 8.72 -9.56 -2.87
CA GLU A 9 8.77 -9.80 -4.32
C GLU A 9 8.88 -11.29 -4.63
N ARG A 10 9.73 -12.01 -3.90
CA ARG A 10 9.90 -13.45 -4.08
C ARG A 10 8.61 -14.23 -3.78
N SER A 11 7.88 -13.86 -2.73
CA SER A 11 6.58 -14.48 -2.42
C SER A 11 5.51 -14.14 -3.46
N LYS A 12 5.53 -12.93 -4.02
CA LYS A 12 4.67 -12.56 -5.16
C LYS A 12 4.94 -13.43 -6.39
N GLU A 13 6.20 -13.60 -6.77
CA GLU A 13 6.60 -14.45 -7.89
C GLU A 13 6.17 -15.91 -7.69
N GLN A 14 6.20 -16.40 -6.46
CA GLN A 14 5.76 -17.75 -6.10
C GLN A 14 4.24 -17.91 -6.01
N GLY A 15 3.48 -16.81 -6.11
CA GLY A 15 2.03 -16.81 -5.92
C GLY A 15 1.57 -17.01 -4.47
N ASP A 16 2.48 -16.99 -3.50
CA ASP A 16 2.15 -17.06 -2.08
C ASP A 16 1.69 -15.69 -1.57
N MET A 17 0.41 -15.41 -1.82
CA MET A 17 -0.23 -14.13 -1.47
C MET A 17 -0.28 -13.90 0.05
N LEU A 18 -0.30 -14.97 0.86
CA LEU A 18 -0.34 -14.86 2.32
C LEU A 18 1.01 -14.35 2.83
N SER A 19 2.10 -14.99 2.39
CA SER A 19 3.46 -14.58 2.73
C SER A 19 3.79 -13.21 2.14
N ALA A 20 3.38 -12.94 0.89
CA ALA A 20 3.54 -11.64 0.26
C ALA A 20 2.91 -10.52 1.11
N ARG A 21 1.66 -10.69 1.54
CA ARG A 21 1.01 -9.69 2.41
C ARG A 21 1.75 -9.49 3.74
N ASN A 22 2.21 -10.57 4.37
CA ASN A 22 2.95 -10.48 5.64
C ASN A 22 4.29 -9.76 5.47
N TYR A 23 5.03 -10.04 4.40
CA TYR A 23 6.31 -9.38 4.12
C TYR A 23 6.12 -7.93 3.69
N ALA A 24 5.07 -7.62 2.91
CA ALA A 24 4.71 -6.25 2.56
C ALA A 24 4.41 -5.40 3.81
N SER A 25 3.65 -5.93 4.77
CA SER A 25 3.40 -5.24 6.04
C SER A 25 4.69 -4.88 6.79
N LYS A 26 5.62 -5.85 6.94
CA LYS A 26 6.92 -5.60 7.58
C LYS A 26 7.80 -4.64 6.79
N ALA A 27 7.70 -4.67 5.46
CA ALA A 27 8.44 -3.76 4.60
C ALA A 27 7.92 -2.32 4.74
N ILE A 28 6.61 -2.12 4.85
CA ILE A 28 5.97 -0.83 5.14
C ILE A 28 6.32 -0.32 6.54
N GLU A 29 6.37 -1.19 7.56
CA GLU A 29 6.84 -0.81 8.90
C GLU A 29 8.30 -0.31 8.86
N ALA A 30 9.13 -0.95 8.02
CA ALA A 30 10.54 -0.61 7.88
C ALA A 30 10.81 0.59 6.96
N ASP A 31 9.85 0.97 6.13
CA ASP A 31 9.84 2.19 5.33
C ASP A 31 8.40 2.71 5.14
N PRO A 32 7.91 3.54 6.09
CA PRO A 32 6.54 4.03 6.06
C PRO A 32 6.24 5.00 4.90
N ASN A 33 7.26 5.48 4.19
CA ASN A 33 7.10 6.45 3.11
C ASN A 33 7.08 5.79 1.72
N ASP A 34 7.21 4.46 1.63
CA ASP A 34 7.09 3.70 0.37
C ASP A 34 5.62 3.61 -0.05
N ILE A 35 5.12 4.68 -0.68
CA ILE A 35 3.75 4.79 -1.21
C ILE A 35 3.42 3.65 -2.18
N PRO A 36 4.27 3.31 -3.18
CA PRO A 36 4.02 2.17 -4.06
C PRO A 36 3.77 0.87 -3.29
N LEU A 37 4.59 0.56 -2.30
CA LEU A 37 4.44 -0.67 -1.52
C LEU A 37 3.18 -0.67 -0.65
N LYS A 38 2.77 0.49 -0.14
CA LYS A 38 1.48 0.64 0.55
C LYS A 38 0.29 0.38 -0.37
N TYR A 39 0.34 0.82 -1.63
CA TYR A 39 -0.68 0.48 -2.62
C TYR A 39 -0.77 -1.04 -2.82
N GLU A 40 0.37 -1.69 -3.05
CA GLU A 40 0.36 -3.13 -3.29
C GLU A 40 -0.08 -3.94 -2.06
N TYR A 41 0.23 -3.48 -0.84
CA TYR A 41 -0.30 -4.10 0.38
C TYR A 41 -1.82 -3.93 0.50
N ALA A 42 -2.35 -2.75 0.18
CA ALA A 42 -3.80 -2.51 0.19
C ALA A 42 -4.52 -3.43 -0.81
N ASP A 43 -3.97 -3.61 -2.01
CA ASP A 43 -4.50 -4.54 -3.02
C ASP A 43 -4.46 -6.00 -2.54
N LEU A 44 -3.37 -6.42 -1.89
CA LEU A 44 -3.28 -7.75 -1.27
C LEU A 44 -4.31 -7.94 -0.15
N CYS A 45 -4.61 -6.88 0.61
CA CYS A 45 -5.68 -6.92 1.60
C CYS A 45 -7.07 -7.02 0.97
N ILE A 46 -7.33 -6.32 -0.14
CA ILE A 46 -8.58 -6.47 -0.91
C ILE A 46 -8.75 -7.91 -1.40
N ASN A 47 -7.71 -8.47 -2.03
CA ASN A 47 -7.73 -9.84 -2.54
C ASN A 47 -7.92 -10.89 -1.43
N ALA A 48 -7.50 -10.58 -0.20
CA ALA A 48 -7.71 -11.41 0.98
C ALA A 48 -9.04 -11.14 1.71
N GLY A 49 -9.92 -10.29 1.18
CA GLY A 49 -11.20 -9.91 1.81
C GLY A 49 -11.05 -9.00 3.04
N LYS A 50 -9.85 -8.47 3.29
CA LYS A 50 -9.53 -7.59 4.42
C LYS A 50 -9.75 -6.12 4.08
N TYR A 51 -11.00 -5.76 3.80
CA TYR A 51 -11.35 -4.41 3.34
C TYR A 51 -11.03 -3.30 4.36
N LYS A 52 -11.15 -3.59 5.66
CA LYS A 52 -10.82 -2.63 6.71
C LYS A 52 -9.33 -2.25 6.69
N GLU A 53 -8.46 -3.26 6.64
CA GLU A 53 -6.99 -3.09 6.61
C GLU A 53 -6.55 -2.35 5.33
N ALA A 54 -7.21 -2.64 4.20
CA ALA A 54 -6.99 -1.91 2.95
C ALA A 54 -7.41 -0.43 3.06
N GLY A 55 -8.60 -0.15 3.62
CA GLY A 55 -9.09 1.22 3.81
C GLY A 55 -8.15 2.06 4.68
N GLU A 56 -7.72 1.51 5.83
CA GLU A 56 -6.76 2.17 6.72
C GLU A 56 -5.43 2.45 6.01
N THR A 57 -4.96 1.53 5.17
CA THR A 57 -3.74 1.71 4.37
C THR A 57 -3.90 2.85 3.34
N PHE A 58 -5.04 2.91 2.65
CA PHE A 58 -5.33 4.01 1.71
C PHE A 58 -5.40 5.35 2.43
N GLU A 59 -5.99 5.44 3.63
CA GLU A 59 -5.97 6.67 4.42
C GLU A 59 -4.55 7.12 4.79
N GLN A 60 -3.64 6.18 5.06
CA GLN A 60 -2.24 6.51 5.29
C GLN A 60 -1.57 7.06 4.02
N ILE A 61 -1.86 6.48 2.86
CA ILE A 61 -1.37 6.98 1.57
C ILE A 61 -1.88 8.41 1.33
N PHE A 62 -3.17 8.66 1.55
CA PHE A 62 -3.77 10.00 1.37
C PHE A 62 -3.14 11.04 2.30
N ARG A 63 -2.84 10.69 3.55
CA ARG A 63 -2.16 11.59 4.50
C ARG A 63 -0.72 11.93 4.09
N LEU A 64 -0.03 11.00 3.41
CA LEU A 64 1.36 11.19 2.98
C LEU A 64 1.49 11.91 1.63
N CYS A 65 0.42 11.95 0.84
CA CYS A 65 0.38 12.66 -0.44
C CYS A 65 -0.73 13.74 -0.48
N PRO A 66 -0.67 14.78 0.36
CA PRO A 66 -1.69 15.83 0.41
C PRO A 66 -1.81 16.62 -0.92
N GLU A 67 -0.70 16.82 -1.65
CA GLU A 67 -0.72 17.53 -2.94
C GLU A 67 -1.48 16.79 -4.04
N ARG A 68 -1.53 15.46 -4.02
CA ARG A 68 -2.27 14.68 -5.03
C ARG A 68 -3.79 14.80 -4.82
N THR A 69 -4.23 15.11 -3.59
CA THR A 69 -5.64 15.33 -3.25
C THR A 69 -6.09 16.77 -3.47
N GLU A 70 -5.26 17.76 -3.13
CA GLU A 70 -5.58 19.18 -3.37
C GLU A 70 -5.76 19.47 -4.86
N ALA A 71 -4.88 18.94 -5.72
CA ALA A 71 -5.02 19.07 -7.17
C ALA A 71 -6.32 18.45 -7.72
N ARG A 72 -6.88 17.43 -7.05
CA ARG A 72 -8.13 16.77 -7.46
C ARG A 72 -9.38 17.49 -6.96
N THR A 73 -9.34 18.06 -5.76
CA THR A 73 -10.46 18.84 -5.20
C THR A 73 -10.56 20.23 -5.82
N GLU A 74 -9.43 20.83 -6.20
CA GLU A 74 -9.41 22.13 -6.90
C GLU A 74 -9.91 21.99 -8.35
N ALA A 75 -9.58 20.89 -9.04
CA ALA A 75 -10.12 20.58 -10.36
C ALA A 75 -11.65 20.36 -10.39
N LEU A 76 -12.23 19.86 -9.30
CA LEU A 76 -13.69 19.70 -9.13
C LEU A 76 -14.41 21.01 -8.79
N LYS A 77 -13.69 22.05 -8.37
CA LYS A 77 -14.26 23.37 -8.07
C LYS A 77 -14.49 24.24 -9.31
N TRP A 78 -13.88 23.88 -10.44
CA TRP A 78 -13.97 24.61 -11.71
C TRP A 78 -14.39 23.71 -12.90
N GLY A 79 -14.97 22.54 -12.61
CA GLY A 79 -15.53 21.60 -13.60
C GLY A 79 -17.05 21.67 -13.67
#